data_AF-A0AAX6BDK8-F1
#
_entry.id   AF-A0AAX6BDK8-F1
#
_cell.length_a   1.000
_cell.length_b   1.000
_cell.length_c   1.000
_cell.angle_alpha   90.00
_cell.angle_beta   90.00
_cell.angle_gamma   90.00
#
_symmetry.space_group_name_H-M   'P 1'
#
loop_
_entity.id
_entity.type
_entity.pdbx_description
1 polymer ?
#
loop_
_entity_poly.entity_id
_entity_poly.type
_entity_poly.pdbx_seq_one_letter_code
_entity_poly.pdbx_strand_id
1 'polypeptide(L)'
;MNILKGQGLLCRMDFVDGGPCTYARTFLVIDTDANDNTVTLLNVSSLNKKPYKLLYPSNKKIINYKPPFMMSSCVKLDGVYIIEYSSHLTSKLLAGGKTLSPPELRRIEAELLAYSQTNTIQDVYYDTNQFKAFNGM
;
A
#
# COMPACT_ATOMS: atom_id res chain seq x y z
N MET A 1 10.15 -3.30 -14.52
CA MET A 1 10.22 -2.84 -13.11
C MET A 1 10.46 -4.05 -12.21
N ASN A 2 11.26 -3.91 -11.15
CA ASN A 2 11.55 -5.00 -10.20
C ASN A 2 10.62 -4.99 -8.96
N ILE A 3 9.44 -4.38 -9.09
CA ILE A 3 8.38 -4.35 -8.10
C ILE A 3 7.18 -5.08 -8.71
N LEU A 4 6.51 -5.90 -7.91
CA LEU A 4 5.43 -6.79 -8.34
C LEU A 4 4.17 -6.54 -7.49
N LYS A 5 3.01 -6.74 -8.11
CA LYS A 5 1.72 -6.74 -7.41
C LYS A 5 1.72 -7.77 -6.27
N GLY A 6 1.11 -7.40 -5.16
CA GLY A 6 1.05 -8.21 -3.94
C GLY A 6 2.26 -8.07 -3.02
N GLN A 7 3.34 -7.39 -3.42
CA GLN A 7 4.48 -7.12 -2.54
C GLN A 7 4.12 -6.08 -1.46
N GLY A 8 4.84 -6.13 -0.34
CA GLY A 8 4.75 -5.12 0.70
C GLY A 8 5.93 -4.15 0.63
N LEU A 9 5.69 -2.87 0.91
CA LEU A 9 6.73 -1.85 1.05
C LEU A 9 6.69 -1.23 2.45
N LEU A 10 7.85 -0.82 2.98
CA LEU A 10 7.98 -0.02 4.20
C LEU A 10 8.58 1.35 3.85
N CYS A 11 7.73 2.35 3.70
CA CYS A 11 8.13 3.68 3.24
C CYS A 11 7.52 4.78 4.12
N ARG A 12 8.16 5.94 4.16
CA ARG A 12 7.57 7.17 4.70
C ARG A 12 7.04 8.00 3.53
N MET A 13 5.79 8.42 3.64
CA MET A 13 5.07 9.33 2.73
C MET A 13 4.00 10.03 3.56
N ASP A 14 3.65 11.26 3.21
CA ASP A 14 2.56 11.97 3.86
C ASP A 14 1.22 11.28 3.62
N PHE A 15 0.23 11.56 4.48
CA PHE A 15 -1.10 11.01 4.35
C PHE A 15 -1.77 11.53 3.07
N VAL A 16 -2.68 10.74 2.51
CA VAL A 16 -3.41 11.08 1.27
C VAL A 16 -4.21 12.39 1.40
N ASP A 17 -4.60 12.76 2.63
CA ASP A 17 -5.29 14.01 2.97
C ASP A 17 -4.32 15.21 3.10
N GLY A 18 -3.04 15.03 2.78
CA GLY A 18 -1.98 16.05 2.90
C GLY A 18 -1.41 16.22 4.31
N GLY A 19 -1.87 15.44 5.30
CA GLY A 19 -1.30 15.46 6.63
C GLY A 19 0.16 14.96 6.65
N PRO A 20 1.07 15.58 7.41
CA PRO A 20 2.45 15.12 7.46
C PRO A 20 2.55 13.76 8.18
N CYS A 21 3.38 12.86 7.65
CA CYS A 21 3.69 11.59 8.31
C CYS A 21 5.13 11.58 8.82
N THR A 22 5.32 11.27 10.10
CA THR A 22 6.65 11.30 10.75
C THR A 22 7.32 9.93 10.84
N TYR A 23 6.67 8.86 10.38
CA TYR A 23 7.16 7.49 10.51
C TYR A 23 6.89 6.65 9.25
N ALA A 24 7.68 5.58 9.07
CA ALA A 24 7.49 4.65 7.97
C ALA A 24 6.25 3.77 8.18
N ARG A 25 5.54 3.48 7.09
CA ARG A 25 4.29 2.72 7.07
C ARG A 25 4.38 1.59 6.07
N THR A 26 3.61 0.56 6.35
CA THR A 26 3.49 -0.58 5.45
C THR A 26 2.50 -0.26 4.35
N PHE A 27 2.85 -0.58 3.11
CA PHE A 27 2.01 -0.43 1.94
C PHE A 27 1.92 -1.76 1.19
N LEU A 28 0.82 -1.99 0.49
CA LEU A 28 0.61 -3.12 -0.42
C LEU A 28 0.67 -2.60 -1.85
N VAL A 29 1.51 -3.21 -2.69
CA VAL A 29 1.52 -2.95 -4.13
C VAL A 29 0.27 -3.59 -4.76
N ILE A 30 -0.60 -2.77 -5.34
CA ILE A 30 -1.80 -3.23 -6.03
C ILE A 30 -1.68 -3.10 -7.55
N ASP A 31 -0.79 -2.24 -8.05
CA ASP A 31 -0.53 -2.14 -9.48
C ASP A 31 0.88 -1.62 -9.80
N THR A 32 1.32 -1.91 -11.02
CA THR A 32 2.60 -1.44 -11.57
C THR A 32 2.43 -1.14 -13.06
N ASP A 33 2.62 0.10 -13.47
CA ASP A 33 2.47 0.51 -14.87
C ASP A 33 3.84 0.84 -15.48
N ALA A 34 4.27 0.01 -16.44
CA ALA A 34 5.54 0.18 -17.13
C ALA A 34 5.54 1.34 -18.13
N ASN A 35 4.39 1.74 -18.66
CA ASN A 35 4.27 2.83 -19.62
C ASN A 35 4.38 4.19 -18.90
N ASP A 36 3.71 4.31 -17.76
CA ASP A 36 3.67 5.55 -16.98
C ASP A 36 4.80 5.63 -15.94
N ASN A 37 5.63 4.59 -15.84
CA ASN A 37 6.68 4.46 -14.83
C ASN A 37 6.16 4.61 -13.39
N THR A 38 5.02 4.03 -13.06
CA THR A 38 4.38 4.18 -11.73
C THR A 38 4.15 2.87 -10.99
N VAL A 39 4.05 2.97 -9.66
CA VAL A 39 3.62 1.90 -8.76
C VAL A 39 2.46 2.42 -7.92
N THR A 40 1.36 1.67 -7.89
CA THR A 40 0.14 2.03 -7.14
C THR A 40 0.04 1.18 -5.88
N LEU A 41 -0.23 1.84 -4.76
CA LEU A 41 -0.17 1.27 -3.43
C LEU A 41 -1.43 1.54 -2.62
N LEU A 42 -1.76 0.61 -1.72
CA LEU A 42 -2.71 0.80 -0.63
C LEU A 42 -1.99 0.84 0.71
N ASN A 43 -2.51 1.67 1.61
CA ASN A 43 -2.00 1.75 2.96
C ASN A 43 -2.38 0.53 3.80
N VAL A 44 -1.41 -0.04 4.52
CA VAL A 44 -1.63 -1.20 5.39
C VAL A 44 -1.43 -0.83 6.84
N SER A 45 -2.32 -1.34 7.68
CA SER A 45 -2.32 -1.12 9.11
C SER A 45 -2.39 -2.43 9.87
N SER A 46 -1.53 -2.61 10.87
CA SER A 46 -1.69 -3.70 11.83
C SER A 46 -3.01 -3.58 12.60
N LEU A 47 -3.63 -4.74 12.80
CA LEU A 47 -4.80 -4.98 13.64
C LEU A 47 -4.44 -5.39 15.07
N ASN A 48 -3.15 -5.61 15.37
CA ASN A 48 -2.70 -5.98 16.70
C ASN A 48 -3.13 -4.91 17.72
N LYS A 49 -3.93 -5.32 18.72
CA LYS A 49 -4.58 -4.44 19.72
C LYS A 49 -5.44 -3.32 19.13
N LYS A 50 -5.76 -3.36 17.83
CA LYS A 50 -6.53 -2.34 17.11
C LYS A 50 -7.64 -2.95 16.24
N PRO A 51 -8.45 -3.91 16.74
CA PRO A 51 -9.50 -4.56 15.93
C PRO A 51 -10.61 -3.59 15.51
N TYR A 52 -10.83 -2.52 16.28
CA TYR A 52 -11.79 -1.45 15.97
C TYR A 52 -11.55 -0.78 14.61
N LYS A 53 -10.34 -0.90 14.03
CA LYS A 53 -10.07 -0.43 12.67
C LYS A 53 -10.97 -1.10 11.62
N LEU A 54 -11.47 -2.31 11.87
CA LEU A 54 -12.38 -3.01 10.96
C LEU A 54 -13.82 -2.49 11.02
N LEU A 55 -14.13 -1.56 11.94
CA LEU A 55 -15.43 -0.88 11.97
C LEU A 55 -15.55 0.17 10.86
N TYR A 56 -14.42 0.61 10.27
CA TYR A 56 -14.42 1.52 9.13
C TYR A 56 -14.70 0.73 7.84
N PRO A 57 -15.71 1.10 7.04
CA PRO A 57 -16.02 0.40 5.79
C PRO A 57 -14.85 0.37 4.79
N SER A 58 -14.00 1.40 4.83
CA SER A 58 -12.80 1.50 4.00
C SER A 58 -11.68 0.55 4.41
N ASN A 59 -11.73 -0.07 5.60
CA ASN A 59 -10.69 -0.96 6.08
C ASN A 59 -11.08 -2.43 5.88
N LYS A 60 -10.32 -3.16 5.07
CA LYS A 60 -10.55 -4.59 4.84
C LYS A 60 -9.44 -5.42 5.46
N LYS A 61 -9.82 -6.40 6.28
CA LYS A 61 -8.90 -7.37 6.87
C LYS A 61 -8.13 -8.08 5.74
N ILE A 62 -6.83 -8.28 5.92
CA ILE A 62 -6.01 -9.17 5.10
C ILE A 62 -6.02 -10.54 5.79
N ILE A 63 -6.61 -11.54 5.14
CA ILE A 63 -6.80 -12.89 5.70
C ILE A 63 -5.46 -13.62 5.70
N ASN A 64 -4.88 -13.79 4.50
CA ASN A 64 -3.58 -14.44 4.30
C ASN A 64 -2.46 -13.41 4.20
N TYR A 65 -2.18 -12.74 5.32
CA TYR A 65 -1.32 -11.54 5.36
C TYR A 65 0.19 -11.81 5.30
N LYS A 66 0.63 -13.04 5.63
CA LYS A 66 2.05 -13.40 5.72
C LYS A 66 2.41 -14.43 4.65
N PRO A 67 3.42 -14.16 3.79
CA PRO A 67 4.01 -12.84 3.50
C PRO A 67 3.00 -11.88 2.81
N PRO A 68 3.28 -10.57 2.72
CA PRO A 68 4.50 -9.86 3.13
C PRO A 68 4.45 -9.28 4.56
N PHE A 69 3.29 -9.28 5.21
CA PHE A 69 3.11 -8.65 6.51
C PHE A 69 3.38 -9.66 7.64
N MET A 70 4.03 -9.22 8.71
CA MET A 70 4.44 -10.12 9.81
C MET A 70 3.35 -10.35 10.86
N MET A 71 2.27 -9.58 10.81
CA MET A 71 1.16 -9.63 11.75
C MET A 71 -0.16 -9.34 11.07
N SER A 72 -1.26 -9.76 11.71
CA SER A 72 -2.62 -9.51 11.21
C SER A 72 -2.82 -8.03 10.92
N SER A 73 -3.29 -7.74 9.71
CA SER A 73 -3.33 -6.39 9.15
C SER A 73 -4.62 -6.17 8.35
N CYS A 74 -4.92 -4.90 8.07
CA CYS A 74 -5.96 -4.48 7.14
C CYS A 74 -5.38 -3.53 6.08
N VAL A 75 -5.88 -3.62 4.85
CA VAL A 75 -5.70 -2.58 3.84
C VAL A 75 -6.71 -1.46 4.07
N LYS A 76 -6.35 -0.24 3.70
CA LYS A 76 -7.25 0.90 3.62
C LYS A 76 -7.57 1.19 2.15
N LEU A 77 -8.85 1.22 1.80
CA LEU A 77 -9.35 1.39 0.43
C LEU A 77 -9.67 2.84 0.08
N ASP A 78 -9.74 3.72 1.08
CA ASP A 78 -10.10 5.14 0.95
C ASP A 78 -8.96 6.03 0.46
N GLY A 79 -7.73 5.51 0.44
CA GLY A 79 -6.53 6.25 0.04
C GLY A 79 -5.60 5.41 -0.83
N VAL A 80 -5.41 5.86 -2.07
CA VAL A 80 -4.47 5.30 -3.04
C VAL A 80 -3.22 6.16 -3.11
N TYR A 81 -2.06 5.52 -3.17
CA TYR A 81 -0.77 6.19 -3.26
C TYR A 81 -0.12 5.78 -4.57
N ILE A 82 0.19 6.73 -5.43
CA ILE A 82 0.87 6.51 -6.70
C ILE A 82 2.27 7.07 -6.54
N ILE A 83 3.27 6.26 -6.85
CA ILE A 83 4.67 6.68 -6.79
C ILE A 83 5.34 6.44 -8.12
N GLU A 84 6.22 7.36 -8.52
CA GLU A 84 7.13 7.12 -9.63
C GLU A 84 8.08 5.97 -9.28
N TYR A 85 8.25 5.04 -10.21
CA TYR A 85 9.16 3.93 -10.03
C TYR A 85 10.61 4.41 -10.09
N SER A 86 11.38 4.01 -9.08
CA SER A 86 12.84 4.10 -9.09
C SER A 86 13.46 2.86 -8.45
N SER A 87 14.75 2.61 -8.74
CA SER A 87 15.49 1.50 -8.16
C SER A 87 15.56 1.55 -6.62
N HIS A 88 15.34 2.70 -6.00
CA HIS A 88 15.31 2.84 -4.53
C HIS A 88 14.14 2.09 -3.88
N LEU A 89 13.06 1.82 -4.62
CA LEU A 89 11.89 1.10 -4.08
C LEU A 89 12.20 -0.34 -3.67
N THR A 90 13.15 -1.01 -4.34
CA THR A 90 13.52 -2.38 -3.98
C THR A 90 14.15 -2.46 -2.60
N SER A 91 14.83 -1.39 -2.13
CA SER A 91 15.36 -1.30 -0.77
C SER A 91 14.28 -1.25 0.31
N LYS A 92 13.03 -0.95 -0.08
CA LYS A 92 11.88 -0.84 0.83
C LYS A 92 11.01 -2.10 0.84
N LEU A 93 11.36 -3.13 0.09
CA LEU A 93 10.61 -4.39 0.02
C LEU A 93 10.57 -5.10 1.37
N LEU A 94 9.37 -5.45 1.80
CA LEU A 94 9.13 -6.32 2.95
C LEU A 94 9.33 -7.79 2.59
N ALA A 95 9.69 -8.61 3.58
CA ALA A 95 9.76 -10.06 3.48
C ALA A 95 10.58 -10.58 2.27
N GLY A 96 11.64 -9.86 1.88
CA GLY A 96 12.48 -10.19 0.72
C GLY A 96 11.74 -10.12 -0.62
N GLY A 97 10.71 -9.28 -0.73
CA GLY A 97 9.92 -9.13 -1.96
C GLY A 97 8.90 -10.25 -2.21
N LYS A 98 8.60 -11.09 -1.20
CA LYS A 98 7.50 -12.05 -1.32
C LYS A 98 6.16 -11.34 -1.40
N THR A 99 5.23 -11.92 -2.15
CA THR A 99 3.90 -11.37 -2.39
C THR A 99 2.84 -12.00 -1.49
N LEU A 100 1.70 -11.32 -1.37
CA LEU A 100 0.45 -11.97 -0.95
C LEU A 100 0.14 -13.15 -1.87
N SER A 101 -0.62 -14.12 -1.36
CA SER A 101 -1.14 -15.18 -2.20
C SER A 101 -2.06 -14.61 -3.29
N PRO A 102 -2.03 -15.15 -4.51
CA PRO A 102 -2.89 -14.65 -5.60
C PRO A 102 -4.39 -14.58 -5.26
N PRO A 103 -4.99 -15.55 -4.54
CA PRO A 103 -6.39 -15.43 -4.12
C PRO A 103 -6.65 -14.25 -3.18
N GLU A 104 -5.73 -13.98 -2.25
CA GLU A 104 -5.89 -12.87 -1.30
C GLU A 104 -5.74 -11.51 -2.00
N LEU A 105 -4.79 -11.40 -2.93
CA LEU A 105 -4.62 -10.19 -3.73
C LEU A 105 -5.88 -9.91 -4.58
N ARG A 106 -6.39 -10.91 -5.32
CA ARG A 106 -7.63 -10.75 -6.11
C ARG A 106 -8.83 -10.35 -5.26
N ARG A 107 -8.94 -10.88 -4.05
CA ARG A 107 -10.00 -10.49 -3.11
C ARG A 107 -9.90 -9.02 -2.74
N ILE A 108 -8.69 -8.54 -2.43
CA ILE A 108 -8.45 -7.13 -2.10
C ILE A 108 -8.74 -6.22 -3.30
N GLU A 109 -8.34 -6.61 -4.51
CA GLU A 109 -8.64 -5.86 -5.74
C GLU A 109 -10.15 -5.77 -5.99
N ALA A 110 -10.89 -6.87 -5.79
CA ALA A 110 -12.34 -6.88 -5.90
C ALA A 110 -13.02 -5.98 -4.84
N GLU A 111 -12.51 -5.97 -3.60
CA GLU A 111 -13.02 -5.09 -2.55
C GLU A 111 -12.74 -3.61 -2.87
N LEU A 112 -11.56 -3.29 -3.43
CA LEU A 112 -11.23 -1.93 -3.88
C LEU A 112 -12.17 -1.47 -5.00
N LEU A 113 -12.42 -2.32 -5.99
CA LEU A 113 -13.35 -2.03 -7.08
C LEU A 113 -14.78 -1.83 -6.58
N ALA A 114 -15.26 -2.70 -5.69
CA ALA A 114 -16.60 -2.55 -5.10
C ALA A 114 -16.72 -1.27 -4.25
N TYR A 115 -15.66 -0.92 -3.52
CA TYR A 115 -15.62 0.30 -2.71
C TYR A 115 -15.66 1.55 -3.59
N SER A 116 -14.91 1.59 -4.69
CA SER A 116 -14.82 2.73 -5.61
C SER A 116 -16.11 3.01 -6.38
N GLN A 117 -16.99 2.02 -6.54
CA GLN A 117 -18.30 2.19 -7.18
C GLN A 117 -19.28 3.03 -6.36
N THR A 118 -19.06 3.14 -5.04
CA THR A 118 -20.01 3.78 -4.12
C THR A 118 -19.38 4.85 -3.24
N ASN A 119 -18.05 4.98 -3.25
CA ASN A 119 -17.31 5.92 -2.41
C ASN A 119 -16.25 6.63 -3.25
N THR A 120 -16.00 7.89 -2.92
CA THR A 120 -14.82 8.61 -3.43
C THR A 120 -13.56 8.05 -2.78
N ILE A 121 -12.57 7.75 -3.61
CA ILE A 121 -11.22 7.37 -3.18
C ILE A 121 -10.35 8.60 -3.36
N GLN A 122 -9.58 8.94 -2.32
CA GLN A 122 -8.55 9.96 -2.45
C GLN A 122 -7.28 9.33 -3.01
N ASP A 123 -6.56 10.05 -3.84
CA ASP A 123 -5.25 9.65 -4.33
C ASP A 123 -4.21 10.74 -4.12
N VAL A 124 -2.95 10.32 -4.13
CA VAL A 124 -1.80 11.22 -4.07
C VAL A 124 -0.69 10.65 -4.92
N TYR A 125 -0.01 11.54 -5.64
CA TYR A 125 1.15 11.19 -6.45
C TYR A 125 2.44 11.70 -5.78
N TYR A 126 3.48 10.87 -5.79
CA TYR A 126 4.83 11.26 -5.39
C TYR A 126 5.84 10.95 -6.49
N ASP A 127 6.58 11.97 -6.91
CA ASP A 127 7.72 11.77 -7.79
C ASP A 127 8.91 11.14 -7.04
N THR A 128 9.94 10.74 -7.79
CA THR A 128 11.14 10.12 -7.23
C THR A 128 11.85 11.01 -6.20
N ASN A 129 11.87 12.33 -6.38
CA ASN A 129 12.56 13.26 -5.48
C ASN A 129 11.82 13.43 -4.16
N GLN A 130 10.50 13.60 -4.21
CA GLN A 130 9.63 13.64 -3.04
C GLN A 130 9.76 12.34 -2.24
N PHE A 131 9.68 11.19 -2.93
CA PHE A 131 9.84 9.89 -2.29
C PHE A 131 11.20 9.75 -1.58
N LYS A 132 12.30 10.15 -2.24
CA LYS A 132 13.64 10.15 -1.65
C LYS A 132 13.74 11.05 -0.42
N ALA A 133 13.23 12.28 -0.52
CA ALA A 133 13.24 13.25 0.57
C ALA A 133 12.53 12.70 1.82
N PHE A 134 11.36 12.08 1.67
CA PHE A 134 10.65 11.47 2.80
C PHE A 134 11.41 10.30 3.42
N ASN A 135 12.20 9.58 2.64
CA ASN A 135 12.85 8.34 3.06
C ASN A 135 14.35 8.48 3.34
N GLY A 136 14.88 9.71 3.36
CA GLY A 136 16.28 10.03 3.67
C GLY A 136 17.27 9.44 2.68
N MET A 137 16.95 9.50 1.38
CA MET A 137 17.74 8.93 0.28
C MET A 137 18.29 9.98 -0.67
#